data_AF-A0A127SBN3-F1
#
_entry.id   AF-A0A127SBN3-F1
#
_cell.length_a   1.000
_cell.length_b   1.000
_cell.length_c   1.000
_cell.angle_alpha   90.00
_cell.angle_beta   90.00
_cell.angle_gamma   90.00
#
_symmetry.space_group_name_H-M   'P 1'
#
loop_
_entity.id
_entity.type
_entity.pdbx_description
1 polymer ?
#
loop_
_entity_poly.entity_id
_entity_poly.type
_entity_poly.pdbx_seq_one_letter_code
_entity_poly.pdbx_strand_id
1 'polypeptide(L)'
;TVTARKNLELERALLAERQNAVLSIENLGASEMSIKGISNVQEGVKKLTGISIAEAGQLIVRGLGDRYSSTTLNGLPIASPNPDNKLIPLDIFPSSAVQNITVSKVYEASAF
;
A
#
# COMPACT_ATOMS: atom_id res chain seq x y z
N THR A 1 -13.03 22.89 21.93
CA THR A 1 -13.11 21.44 21.70
C THR A 1 -11.82 20.99 21.06
N VAL A 2 -11.09 20.04 21.64
CA VAL A 2 -9.84 19.51 21.04
C VAL A 2 -10.23 18.39 20.07
N THR A 3 -10.07 18.63 18.77
CA THR A 3 -10.28 17.61 17.74
C THR A 3 -8.94 16.92 17.48
N ALA A 4 -8.75 15.70 18.00
CA ALA A 4 -7.58 14.89 17.68
C ALA A 4 -7.71 14.36 16.24
N ARG A 5 -6.70 14.62 15.40
CA ARG A 5 -6.58 13.99 14.07
C ARG A 5 -5.72 12.74 14.20
N LYS A 6 -6.17 11.63 13.62
CA LYS A 6 -5.41 10.38 13.55
C LYS A 6 -4.16 10.61 12.68
N ASN A 7 -2.97 10.45 13.26
CA ASN A 7 -1.71 10.52 12.51
C ASN A 7 -1.35 9.12 11.99
N LEU A 8 -1.54 8.90 10.69
CA LEU A 8 -1.27 7.61 10.03
C LEU A 8 0.21 7.39 9.70
N GLU A 9 1.08 8.38 9.91
CA GLU A 9 2.53 8.22 9.72
C GLU A 9 3.16 7.36 10.82
N LEU A 10 2.51 7.26 11.98
CA LEU A 10 3.01 6.59 13.18
C LEU A 10 2.63 5.11 13.19
N GLU A 11 3.62 4.25 13.42
CA GLU A 11 3.45 2.79 13.51
C GLU A 11 2.37 2.40 14.52
N ARG A 12 2.33 3.03 15.70
CA ARG A 12 1.32 2.74 16.74
C ARG A 12 -0.11 2.97 16.27
N ALA A 13 -0.35 4.02 15.48
CA ALA A 13 -1.68 4.32 14.95
C ALA A 13 -2.09 3.29 13.89
N LEU A 14 -1.14 2.83 13.07
CA LEU A 14 -1.35 1.81 12.05
C LEU A 14 -1.52 0.40 12.64
N LEU A 15 -0.86 0.10 13.76
CA LEU A 15 -1.06 -1.14 14.51
C LEU A 15 -2.46 -1.21 15.12
N ALA A 16 -2.94 -0.12 15.70
CA ALA A 16 -4.31 -0.03 16.20
C ALA A 16 -5.33 -0.24 15.07
N GLU A 17 -5.07 0.30 13.86
CA GLU A 17 -5.93 0.06 12.70
C GLU A 17 -5.95 -1.42 12.31
N ARG A 18 -4.76 -2.03 12.23
CA ARG A 18 -4.63 -3.45 11.89
C ARG A 18 -5.31 -4.37 12.89
N GLN A 19 -5.26 -4.04 14.19
CA GLN A 19 -5.91 -4.85 15.24
C GLN A 19 -7.45 -4.80 15.15
N ASN A 20 -8.01 -3.67 14.74
CA ASN A 20 -9.46 -3.48 14.62
C ASN A 20 -10.01 -3.90 13.25
N ALA A 21 -9.13 -4.21 12.29
CA ALA A 21 -9.53 -4.57 10.94
C ALA A 21 -10.18 -5.95 10.90
N VAL A 22 -11.36 -6.03 10.27
CA VAL A 22 -12.04 -7.30 9.97
C VAL A 22 -11.28 -8.10 8.92
N LEU A 23 -10.53 -7.41 8.04
CA LEU A 23 -9.77 -7.99 6.95
C LEU A 23 -8.29 -8.11 7.29
N SER A 24 -7.60 -9.00 6.57
CA SER A 24 -6.14 -9.10 6.60
C SER A 24 -5.50 -7.90 5.91
N ILE A 25 -5.27 -6.83 6.67
CA ILE A 25 -4.55 -5.64 6.23
C ILE A 25 -3.10 -5.60 6.74
N GLU A 26 -2.22 -5.02 5.94
CA GLU A 26 -0.88 -4.61 6.35
C GLU A 26 -0.67 -3.14 6.05
N ASN A 27 -0.01 -2.45 6.97
CA ASN A 27 0.21 -1.02 6.92
C ASN A 27 1.71 -0.72 7.05
N LEU A 28 2.17 0.32 6.37
CA LEU A 28 3.53 0.85 6.47
C LEU A 28 3.46 2.38 6.51
N GLY A 29 3.93 2.99 7.59
CA GLY A 29 3.86 4.45 7.79
C GLY A 29 5.09 5.19 7.29
N ALA A 30 4.96 6.49 7.02
CA ALA A 30 6.07 7.34 6.57
C ALA A 30 7.25 7.36 7.56
N SER A 31 6.97 7.35 8.88
CA SER A 31 8.03 7.28 9.90
C SER A 31 8.85 6.00 9.78
N GLU A 32 8.17 4.86 9.57
CA GLU A 32 8.82 3.56 9.40
C GLU A 32 9.57 3.48 8.07
N MET A 33 9.00 4.02 6.98
CA MET A 33 9.69 4.12 5.68
C MET A 33 10.97 4.93 5.78
N SER A 34 10.92 6.07 6.47
CA SER A 34 12.10 6.91 6.68
C SER A 34 13.20 6.18 7.45
N ILE A 35 12.85 5.48 8.54
CA ILE A 35 13.82 4.72 9.36
C ILE A 35 14.43 3.58 8.54
N LYS A 36 13.64 2.94 7.67
CA LYS A 36 14.08 1.82 6.82
C LYS A 36 14.78 2.25 5.53
N GLY A 37 14.92 3.55 5.28
CA GLY A 37 15.53 4.07 4.05
C GLY A 37 14.73 3.73 2.78
N ILE A 38 13.42 3.58 2.91
CA ILE A 38 12.52 3.26 1.78
C ILE A 38 12.26 4.54 1.00
N SER A 39 12.60 4.53 -0.28
CA SER A 39 12.62 5.73 -1.13
C SER A 39 11.32 5.92 -1.93
N ASN A 40 10.58 4.84 -2.18
CA ASN A 40 9.35 4.85 -2.96
C ASN A 40 8.34 3.79 -2.48
N VAL A 41 7.10 3.89 -2.94
CA VAL A 41 6.00 2.98 -2.54
C VAL A 41 6.28 1.54 -2.97
N GLN A 42 6.92 1.31 -4.12
CA GLN A 42 7.28 -0.03 -4.59
C GLN A 42 8.22 -0.76 -3.61
N GLU A 43 9.28 -0.08 -3.15
CA GLU A 43 10.16 -0.60 -2.12
C GLU A 43 9.42 -0.85 -0.81
N GLY A 44 8.49 0.04 -0.46
CA GLY A 44 7.63 -0.08 0.72
C GLY A 44 6.80 -1.37 0.72
N VAL A 45 6.01 -1.58 -0.34
CA VAL A 45 5.16 -2.78 -0.46
C VAL A 45 5.98 -4.06 -0.55
N LYS A 46 7.19 -4.04 -1.11
CA LYS A 46 8.08 -5.21 -1.14
C LYS A 46 8.55 -5.65 0.26
N LYS A 47 8.49 -4.77 1.27
CA LYS A 47 8.78 -5.14 2.67
C LYS A 47 7.61 -5.81 3.38
N LEU A 48 6.42 -5.76 2.81
CA LEU A 48 5.23 -6.41 3.34
C LEU A 48 5.23 -7.91 3.01
N THR A 49 4.62 -8.71 3.87
CA THR A 49 4.72 -10.17 3.74
C THR A 49 3.88 -10.69 2.59
N GLY A 50 4.33 -11.73 1.89
CA GLY A 50 3.56 -12.30 0.77
C GLY A 50 3.36 -11.35 -0.42
N ILE A 51 4.19 -10.31 -0.52
CA ILE A 51 4.31 -9.44 -1.69
C ILE A 51 5.68 -9.67 -2.32
N SER A 52 5.70 -9.82 -3.63
CA SER A 52 6.92 -9.83 -4.42
C SER A 52 6.72 -9.00 -5.69
N ILE A 53 7.83 -8.72 -6.38
CA ILE A 53 7.84 -7.96 -7.63
C ILE A 53 8.57 -8.81 -8.66
N ALA A 54 7.93 -9.09 -9.78
CA ALA A 54 8.53 -9.80 -10.90
C ALA A 54 9.63 -8.96 -11.56
N GLU A 55 10.51 -9.60 -12.35
CA GLU A 55 11.59 -8.90 -13.06
C GLU A 55 11.05 -7.78 -13.98
N ALA A 56 9.85 -7.97 -14.53
CA ALA A 56 9.16 -6.97 -15.36
C ALA A 56 8.47 -5.85 -14.55
N GLY A 57 8.69 -5.76 -13.24
CA GLY A 57 8.09 -4.73 -12.36
C GLY A 57 6.66 -5.01 -11.90
N GLN A 58 6.10 -6.18 -12.25
CA GLN A 58 4.72 -6.53 -11.92
C GLN A 58 4.59 -6.95 -10.44
N LEU A 59 3.63 -6.36 -9.73
CA LEU A 59 3.32 -6.70 -8.34
C LEU A 59 2.67 -8.09 -8.27
N ILE A 60 3.16 -8.93 -7.35
CA ILE A 60 2.57 -10.24 -7.05
C ILE A 60 2.15 -10.24 -5.58
N VAL A 61 0.88 -10.53 -5.32
CA VAL A 61 0.31 -10.60 -3.97
C VAL A 61 -0.22 -12.01 -3.74
N ARG A 62 0.35 -12.72 -2.75
CA ARG A 62 -0.03 -14.12 -2.42
C ARG A 62 0.00 -15.06 -3.64
N GLY A 63 0.95 -14.85 -4.56
CA GLY A 63 1.09 -15.65 -5.78
C GLY A 63 0.17 -15.24 -6.94
N LEU A 64 -0.71 -14.26 -6.73
CA LEU A 64 -1.58 -13.71 -7.77
C LEU A 64 -0.90 -12.52 -8.45
N GLY A 65 -0.98 -12.46 -9.77
CA GLY A 65 -0.50 -11.32 -10.55
C GLY A 65 -1.35 -10.06 -10.35
N ASP A 66 -0.85 -8.95 -10.88
CA ASP A 66 -1.40 -7.61 -10.69
C ASP A 66 -2.86 -7.43 -11.17
N ARG A 67 -3.34 -8.29 -12.08
CA ARG A 67 -4.72 -8.30 -12.59
C ARG A 67 -5.79 -8.49 -11.53
N TYR A 68 -5.44 -9.11 -10.39
CA TYR A 68 -6.33 -9.34 -9.25
C TYR A 68 -6.22 -8.25 -8.17
N SER A 69 -5.44 -7.22 -8.43
CA SER A 69 -5.23 -6.11 -7.52
C SER A 69 -5.77 -4.82 -8.12
N SER A 70 -6.09 -3.88 -7.24
CA SER A 70 -6.45 -2.51 -7.59
C SER A 70 -5.67 -1.56 -6.68
N THR A 71 -5.28 -0.42 -7.21
CA THR A 71 -4.60 0.62 -6.43
C THR A 71 -5.49 1.85 -6.33
N THR A 72 -5.54 2.42 -5.13
CA THR A 72 -6.18 3.70 -4.87
C THR A 72 -5.19 4.68 -4.27
N LEU A 73 -5.32 5.96 -4.61
CA LEU A 73 -4.63 7.06 -3.94
C LEU A 73 -5.68 7.93 -3.26
N ASN A 74 -5.57 8.10 -1.93
CA ASN A 74 -6.54 8.82 -1.12
C ASN A 74 -7.99 8.32 -1.32
N GLY A 75 -8.16 7.01 -1.51
CA GLY A 75 -9.45 6.36 -1.76
C GLY A 75 -9.96 6.45 -3.20
N LEU A 76 -9.26 7.16 -4.09
CA LEU A 76 -9.63 7.27 -5.50
C LEU A 76 -8.86 6.22 -6.33
N PRO A 77 -9.53 5.45 -7.21
CA PRO A 77 -8.85 4.48 -8.05
C PRO A 77 -7.89 5.17 -9.02
N ILE A 78 -6.70 4.59 -9.18
CA ILE A 78 -5.69 5.05 -10.14
C ILE A 78 -5.33 3.91 -11.09
N ALA A 79 -5.18 4.23 -12.37
CA ALA A 79 -4.94 3.27 -13.43
C ALA A 79 -3.49 3.31 -13.93
N SER A 80 -3.05 2.20 -14.53
CA SER A 80 -1.77 2.16 -15.23
C SER A 80 -1.78 3.04 -16.48
N PRO A 81 -0.71 3.80 -16.75
CA PRO A 81 -0.48 4.42 -18.05
C PRO A 81 0.05 3.43 -19.10
N ASN A 82 0.50 2.24 -18.69
CA ASN A 82 0.98 1.18 -19.57
C ASN A 82 -0.14 0.14 -19.80
N PRO A 83 -0.55 -0.15 -21.05
CA PRO A 83 -1.61 -1.11 -21.35
C PRO A 83 -1.28 -2.57 -20.98
N ASP A 84 0.00 -2.92 -20.83
CA ASP A 84 0.43 -4.28 -20.50
C ASP A 84 0.25 -4.60 -19.00
N ASN A 85 0.19 -3.58 -18.15
CA ASN A 85 0.08 -3.71 -16.69
C ASN A 85 -1.27 -3.21 -16.20
N LYS A 86 -1.91 -3.95 -15.28
CA LYS A 86 -3.17 -3.53 -14.67
C LYS A 86 -2.95 -2.39 -13.68
N LEU A 87 -1.89 -2.51 -12.88
CA LEU A 87 -1.57 -1.54 -11.84
C LEU A 87 -0.63 -0.47 -12.34
N ILE A 88 -0.80 0.73 -11.78
CA ILE A 88 0.17 1.82 -11.95
C ILE A 88 1.53 1.40 -11.39
N PRO A 89 2.65 1.75 -12.04
CA PRO A 89 3.99 1.54 -11.48
C PRO A 89 4.09 2.24 -10.12
N LEU A 90 4.47 1.51 -9.07
CA LEU A 90 4.45 2.04 -7.69
C LEU A 90 5.74 2.79 -7.34
N ASP A 91 6.78 2.66 -8.15
CA ASP A 91 8.07 3.32 -7.98
C ASP A 91 8.02 4.82 -8.29
N ILE A 92 7.03 5.27 -9.09
CA ILE A 92 6.80 6.69 -9.39
C ILE A 92 6.33 7.50 -8.19
N PHE A 93 5.94 6.86 -7.09
CA PHE A 93 5.47 7.51 -5.87
C PHE A 93 6.60 7.54 -4.84
N PRO A 94 7.24 8.70 -4.62
CA PRO A 94 8.24 8.85 -3.56
C PRO A 94 7.62 8.59 -2.20
N SER A 95 8.39 7.99 -1.28
CA SER A 95 7.92 7.78 0.10
C SER A 95 7.62 9.09 0.82
N SER A 96 8.26 10.19 0.43
CA SER A 96 7.98 11.54 0.92
C SER A 96 6.64 12.12 0.47
N ALA A 97 6.01 11.53 -0.55
CA ALA A 97 4.71 11.98 -1.07
C ALA A 97 3.52 11.26 -0.42
N VAL A 98 3.75 10.29 0.47
CA VAL A 98 2.71 9.45 1.08
C VAL A 98 2.85 9.41 2.60
N GLN A 99 1.73 9.47 3.33
CA GLN A 99 1.74 9.36 4.79
C GLN A 99 1.81 7.90 5.25
N ASN A 100 1.15 7.01 4.52
CA ASN A 100 1.18 5.57 4.76
C ASN A 100 0.82 4.80 3.49
N ILE A 101 1.14 3.52 3.51
CA ILE A 101 0.72 2.52 2.54
C ILE A 101 -0.13 1.51 3.28
N THR A 102 -1.25 1.11 2.68
CA THR A 102 -2.12 0.05 3.21
C THR A 102 -2.37 -0.98 2.11
N VAL A 103 -2.19 -2.25 2.45
CA VAL A 103 -2.47 -3.38 1.56
C VAL A 103 -3.50 -4.29 2.22
N SER A 104 -4.66 -4.41 1.59
CA SER A 104 -5.62 -5.47 1.90
C SER A 104 -5.31 -6.70 1.04
N LYS A 105 -5.21 -7.88 1.67
CA LYS A 105 -4.88 -9.15 0.99
C LYS A 105 -6.12 -10.04 0.81
N VAL A 106 -7.30 -9.46 0.99
CA VAL A 106 -8.59 -10.13 0.86
C VAL A 106 -9.39 -9.39 -0.18
N TYR A 107 -10.08 -10.14 -1.04
CA TYR A 107 -11.02 -9.56 -1.99
C TYR A 107 -12.19 -8.92 -1.23
N GLU A 108 -12.52 -7.68 -1.59
CA GLU A 108 -13.67 -6.94 -1.09
C GLU A 108 -14.62 -6.63 -2.25
N ALA A 109 -15.85 -7.14 -2.18
CA ALA A 109 -16.85 -6.87 -3.20
C ALA A 109 -17.31 -5.40 -3.21
N SER A 110 -17.23 -4.72 -2.07
CA SER A 110 -17.61 -3.31 -1.87
C SER A 110 -16.54 -2.31 -2.33
N ALA A 111 -15.35 -2.77 -2.71
CA ALA A 111 -14.27 -1.90 -3.18
C ALA A 111 -14.39 -1.52 -4.67
N PHE A 112 -15.49 -1.92 -5.33
CA PHE A 112 -15.80 -1.68 -6.75
C PHE A 112 -17.16 -1.03 -6.92
#